data_AF-A0A9E3U1N2-F1
#
_entry.id   AF-A0A9E3U1N2-F1
#
_cell.length_a   1.000
_cell.length_b   1.000
_cell.length_c   1.000
_cell.angle_alpha   90.00
_cell.angle_beta   90.00
_cell.angle_gamma   90.00
#
_symmetry.space_group_name_H-M   'P 1'
#
loop_
_entity.id
_entity.type
_entity.pdbx_description
1 polymer ?
#
loop_
_entity_poly.entity_id
_entity_poly.type
_entity_poly.pdbx_seq_one_letter_code
_entity_poly.pdbx_strand_id
1 'polypeptide(L)' 'MSPEFANLLSLHIGNAYAKQLAFADFLGERNWRVSISEGRVKFGNDLSYPIQLIGTEAYGDSSWLWAWANEQSNLPP' A
#
# COMPACT_ATOMS: atom_id res chain seq x y z
N MET A 1 -19.72 -8.93 10.56
CA MET A 1 -19.37 -8.63 9.16
C MET A 1 -20.67 -8.52 8.38
N SER A 2 -20.92 -7.43 7.67
CA SER A 2 -22.17 -7.29 6.93
C SER A 2 -22.23 -8.27 5.76
N PRO A 3 -23.43 -8.79 5.40
CA PRO A 3 -23.60 -9.65 4.23
C PRO A 3 -23.08 -9.01 2.93
N GLU A 4 -23.26 -7.69 2.78
CA GLU A 4 -22.83 -6.92 1.62
C GLU A 4 -21.30 -6.94 1.48
N PHE A 5 -20.57 -6.74 2.58
CA PHE A 5 -19.12 -6.80 2.57
C PHE A 5 -18.63 -8.22 2.24
N ALA A 6 -19.24 -9.25 2.82
CA ALA A 6 -18.86 -10.64 2.54
C ALA A 6 -19.04 -11.01 1.06
N ASN A 7 -20.11 -10.52 0.42
CA ASN A 7 -20.34 -10.72 -1.02
C ASN A 7 -19.28 -10.02 -1.87
N LEU A 8 -18.99 -8.74 -1.61
CA LEU A 8 -17.95 -8.00 -2.32
C LEU A 8 -16.57 -8.64 -2.15
N LEU A 9 -16.24 -9.05 -0.92
CA LEU A 9 -15.00 -9.75 -0.64
C LEU A 9 -14.90 -11.03 -1.47
N SER A 10 -15.95 -11.85 -1.47
CA SER A 10 -15.97 -13.13 -2.20
C SER A 10 -15.80 -12.96 -3.71
N LEU A 11 -16.37 -11.88 -4.29
CA LEU A 11 -16.24 -11.57 -5.72
C LEU A 11 -14.82 -11.15 -6.12
N HIS A 12 -14.04 -10.55 -5.20
CA HIS A 12 -12.76 -9.92 -5.53
C HIS A 12 -11.53 -10.59 -4.93
N ILE A 13 -11.68 -11.34 -3.83
CA ILE A 13 -10.54 -11.86 -3.05
C ILE A 13 -9.66 -12.80 -3.86
N GLY A 14 -10.23 -13.65 -4.72
CA GLY A 14 -9.46 -14.58 -5.55
C GLY A 14 -8.52 -13.84 -6.51
N ASN A 15 -9.00 -12.78 -7.17
CA ASN A 15 -8.19 -11.97 -8.08
C ASN A 15 -7.13 -11.16 -7.32
N ALA A 16 -7.51 -10.55 -6.19
CA ALA A 16 -6.57 -9.82 -5.34
C ALA A 16 -5.43 -10.73 -4.85
N TYR A 17 -5.76 -11.96 -4.42
CA TYR A 17 -4.79 -12.92 -3.93
C TYR A 17 -3.88 -13.44 -5.04
N ALA A 18 -4.43 -13.77 -6.22
CA ALA A 18 -3.64 -14.18 -7.37
C ALA A 18 -2.60 -13.11 -7.79
N LYS A 19 -2.95 -11.81 -7.70
CA LYS A 19 -2.02 -10.71 -7.94
C LYS A 19 -0.91 -10.64 -6.88
N GLN A 20 -1.24 -10.88 -5.61
CA GLN A 20 -0.24 -10.92 -4.54
C GLN A 20 0.75 -12.07 -4.74
N LEU A 21 0.27 -13.26 -5.11
CA LEU A 21 1.13 -14.42 -5.42
C LEU A 21 2.03 -14.14 -6.62
N ALA A 22 1.47 -13.66 -7.73
CA ALA A 22 2.25 -13.32 -8.92
C ALA A 22 3.31 -12.25 -8.65
N PHE A 23 3.00 -11.26 -7.79
CA PHE A 23 3.97 -10.25 -7.38
C PHE A 23 5.06 -10.83 -6.47
N ALA A 24 4.72 -11.73 -5.55
CA ALA A 24 5.70 -12.43 -4.72
C ALA A 24 6.67 -13.27 -5.56
N ASP A 25 6.15 -14.02 -6.54
CA ASP A 25 6.98 -14.81 -7.47
C ASP A 25 7.91 -13.91 -8.29
N PHE A 26 7.41 -12.77 -8.76
CA PHE A 26 8.21 -11.78 -9.49
C PHE A 26 9.34 -11.19 -8.63
N LEU A 27 9.04 -10.84 -7.38
CA LEU A 27 10.02 -10.29 -6.44
C LEU A 27 11.05 -11.32 -5.98
N GLY A 28 10.68 -12.61 -5.87
CA GLY A 28 11.53 -13.67 -5.38
C GLY A 28 12.07 -13.40 -3.96
N GLU A 29 13.23 -13.96 -3.63
CA GLU A 29 13.87 -13.82 -2.30
C GLU A 29 14.72 -12.55 -2.15
N ARG A 30 14.40 -11.48 -2.87
CA ARG A 30 15.18 -10.23 -2.83
C ARG A 30 15.01 -9.53 -1.48
N ASN A 31 16.12 -9.05 -0.92
CA ASN A 31 16.07 -8.06 0.15
C ASN A 31 15.33 -6.81 -0.31
N TRP A 32 14.61 -6.18 0.61
CA TRP A 32 13.87 -4.95 0.34
C TRP A 32 14.29 -3.84 1.30
N ARG A 33 14.17 -2.60 0.83
CA ARG A 33 14.30 -1.41 1.67
C ARG A 33 13.30 -0.36 1.23
N VAL A 34 12.72 0.31 2.21
CA VAL A 34 11.87 1.48 1.99
C VAL A 34 12.66 2.73 2.32
N SER A 35 12.64 3.70 1.41
CA SER A 35 13.11 5.06 1.64
C SER A 35 11.90 5.98 1.62
N ILE A 36 11.53 6.48 2.80
CA ILE A 36 10.46 7.47 2.96
C ILE A 36 10.87 8.78 2.31
N SER A 37 12.14 9.17 2.40
CA SER A 37 12.65 10.38 1.77
C SER A 37 12.65 10.34 0.24
N GLU A 38 12.75 9.15 -0.36
CA GLU A 38 12.60 9.00 -1.81
C GLU A 38 11.14 8.69 -2.20
N GLY A 39 10.25 8.41 -1.25
CA GLY A 39 8.89 7.91 -1.50
C GLY A 39 8.87 6.56 -2.23
N ARG A 40 9.87 5.70 -1.99
CA ARG A 40 10.09 4.48 -2.80
C ARG A 40 10.46 3.25 -1.98
N VAL A 41 10.05 2.10 -2.50
CA VAL A 41 10.58 0.78 -2.12
C VAL A 41 11.57 0.30 -3.18
N LYS A 42 12.64 -0.34 -2.76
CA LYS A 42 13.61 -1.03 -3.63
C LYS A 42 13.65 -2.50 -3.26
N PHE A 43 13.64 -3.37 -4.27
CA PHE A 43 13.84 -4.81 -4.13
C PHE A 43 15.10 -5.20 -4.90
N GLY A 44 16.10 -5.73 -4.21
CA GLY A 44 17.42 -5.95 -4.79
C GLY A 44 18.06 -4.63 -5.27
N ASN A 45 18.71 -4.68 -6.44
CA ASN A 45 19.42 -3.54 -7.02
C ASN A 45 18.77 -3.01 -8.30
N ASP A 46 17.76 -3.70 -8.82
CA ASP A 46 17.18 -3.53 -10.15
C ASP A 46 15.71 -3.07 -10.13
N LEU A 47 15.00 -3.29 -9.02
CA LEU A 47 13.59 -2.94 -8.91
C LEU A 47 13.36 -1.79 -7.94
N SER A 48 12.66 -0.75 -8.39
CA SER A 48 12.27 0.37 -7.55
C SER A 48 10.90 0.91 -7.93
N TYR A 49 10.00 1.03 -6.95
CA TYR A 49 8.62 1.45 -7.14
C TYR A 49 8.23 2.57 -6.17
N PRO A 50 7.33 3.49 -6.58
CA PRO A 50 6.76 4.47 -5.66
C PRO A 50 5.90 3.75 -4.60
N ILE A 51 5.86 4.31 -3.40
CA ILE A 51 4.98 3.81 -2.32
C ILE A 51 4.00 4.88 -1.87
N GLN A 52 2.88 4.43 -1.32
CA GLN A 52 1.91 5.28 -0.65
C GLN A 52 1.92 4.95 0.84
N LEU A 53 1.82 5.98 1.67
CA LEU A 53 1.71 5.86 3.11
C LEU A 53 0.30 6.21 3.53
N ILE A 54 -0.39 5.24 4.14
CA ILE A 54 -1.69 5.48 4.77
C ILE A 54 -1.49 6.56 5.82
N GLY A 55 -2.26 7.64 5.73
CA GLY A 55 -2.16 8.75 6.65
C GLY A 55 -3.19 8.69 7.75
N THR A 56 -3.78 9.84 8.05
CA THR A 56 -4.61 10.03 9.24
C THR A 56 -6.08 9.97 8.87
N GLU A 57 -6.86 9.30 9.70
CA GLU A 57 -8.31 9.39 9.67
C GLU A 57 -8.75 10.82 10.04
N ALA A 58 -9.63 11.41 9.23
CA ALA A 58 -10.29 12.66 9.57
C ALA A 58 -11.52 12.35 10.44
N TYR A 59 -11.39 12.57 11.75
CA TYR A 59 -12.48 12.40 12.70
C TYR A 59 -13.62 13.40 12.42
N GLY A 60 -14.64 12.93 11.71
CA GLY A 60 -15.84 13.72 11.37
C GLY A 60 -16.52 13.23 10.09
N ASP A 61 -15.73 12.84 9.10
CA ASP A 61 -16.22 12.71 7.72
C ASP A 61 -16.04 11.29 7.14
N SER A 62 -15.63 10.32 7.99
CA SER A 62 -15.28 8.95 7.57
C SER A 62 -14.32 8.91 6.39
N SER A 63 -13.41 9.88 6.33
CA SER A 63 -12.42 10.05 5.27
C SER A 63 -11.00 9.92 5.82
N TRP A 64 -10.06 9.67 4.92
CA TRP A 64 -8.65 9.51 5.24
C TRP A 64 -7.83 10.48 4.39
N LEU A 65 -6.89 11.17 5.02
CA LEU A 65 -5.90 11.98 4.33
C LEU A 65 -4.65 11.13 4.12
N TRP A 66 -4.15 11.04 2.89
CA TRP A 66 -2.87 10.38 2.61
C TRP A 66 -1.74 11.05 3.40
N ALA A 67 -0.78 10.26 3.93
CA ALA A 67 0.27 10.84 4.76
C ALA A 67 1.11 11.86 3.99
N TRP A 68 1.35 11.61 2.70
CA TRP A 68 2.03 12.54 1.79
C TRP A 68 1.34 13.89 1.62
N ALA A 69 0.02 13.94 1.83
CA ALA A 69 -0.77 15.18 1.77
C ALA A 69 -0.90 15.87 3.14
N ASN A 70 -0.43 15.23 4.22
CA ASN A 70 -0.50 15.79 5.56
C ASN A 70 0.78 16.59 5.87
N GLU A 71 0.72 17.91 5.69
CA GLU A 71 1.85 18.83 5.96
C GLU A 71 2.36 18.75 7.41
N GLN A 72 1.50 18.36 8.37
CA GLN A 72 1.88 18.21 9.78
C GLN A 72 2.68 16.94 10.05
N SER A 73 2.63 15.96 9.16
CA SER A 73 3.40 14.71 9.30
C SER A 73 4.90 14.92 9.09
N ASN A 74 5.31 16.09 8.58
CA ASN A 74 6.70 16.49 8.37
C ASN A 74 7.51 15.41 7.61
N LEU A 75 6.84 14.76 6.66
CA LEU A 75 7.48 13.81 5.76
C LEU A 75 8.35 14.60 4.77
N PRO A 76 9.47 14.03 4.31
CA PRO A 76 10.30 14.66 3.29
C PRO A 76 9.48 14.92 2.01
N PRO A 77 9.76 16.00 1.27
CA PRO A 77 9.07 16.34 0.02
C PRO A 77 9.33 15.32 -1.10
#